data_AF-A0A5B7ETD8-F1
#
_entry.id   AF-A0A5B7ETD8-F1
#
_cell.length_a   1.000
_cell.length_b   1.000
_cell.length_c   1.000
_cell.angle_alpha   90.00
_cell.angle_beta   90.00
_cell.angle_gamma   90.00
#
_symmetry.space_group_name_H-M   'P 1'
#
loop_
_entity.id
_entity.type
_entity.pdbx_description
1 polymer ?
#
loop_
_entity_poly.entity_id
_entity_poly.type
_entity_poly.pdbx_seq_one_letter_code
_entity_poly.pdbx_strand_id
1 'polypeptide(L)'
;MAVPHCLYGAELIRFTEKNIQELDKVQDMVDRWALGANRCIGLEAVRGDTGWSTFRESIAKGKMSYIKKIEGMDDERWAKKVLSEKRPESSWRREINRWKKKENIEEDWD
;
A
#
# COMPACT_ATOMS: atom_id res chain seq x y z
N MET A 1 -3.95 10.64 3.05
CA MET A 1 -4.75 9.50 3.57
C MET A 1 -4.00 8.88 4.73
N ALA A 2 -4.64 8.73 5.89
CA ALA A 2 -4.04 8.02 7.02
C ALA A 2 -4.01 6.52 6.71
N VAL A 3 -2.82 5.95 6.60
CA VAL A 3 -2.63 4.50 6.54
C VAL A 3 -3.19 3.92 7.85
N PRO A 4 -4.15 2.97 7.82
CA PRO A 4 -4.65 2.32 9.03
C PRO A 4 -3.50 1.90 9.94
N HIS A 5 -3.60 2.09 11.26
CA HIS A 5 -2.49 1.80 12.19
C HIS A 5 -1.96 0.35 12.06
N CYS A 6 -2.79 -0.60 11.62
CA CYS A 6 -2.41 -1.97 11.35
C CYS A 6 -1.46 -2.15 10.14
N LEU A 7 -1.32 -1.13 9.30
CA LEU A 7 -0.38 -1.09 8.16
C LEU A 7 0.92 -0.36 8.48
N TYR A 8 1.17 -0.04 9.75
CA TYR A 8 2.46 0.49 10.16
C TYR A 8 3.60 -0.47 9.76
N GLY A 9 4.59 0.02 9.01
CA GLY A 9 5.71 -0.78 8.52
C GLY A 9 5.39 -1.62 7.28
N ALA A 10 4.18 -1.51 6.72
CA ALA A 10 3.77 -2.25 5.53
C ALA A 10 4.58 -1.87 4.27
N GLU A 11 5.20 -0.69 4.28
CA GLU A 11 6.11 -0.21 3.26
C GLU A 11 7.40 -1.05 3.17
N LEU A 12 7.86 -1.60 4.30
CA LEU A 12 9.07 -2.43 4.38
C LEU A 12 8.78 -3.92 4.23
N ILE A 13 7.62 -4.37 4.72
CA ILE A 13 7.27 -5.79 4.76
C ILE A 13 6.76 -6.26 3.39
N ARG A 14 7.10 -7.49 3.03
CA ARG A 14 6.56 -8.17 1.86
C ARG A 14 5.22 -8.83 2.23
N PHE A 15 4.14 -8.37 1.62
CA PHE A 15 2.84 -9.04 1.73
C PHE A 15 2.66 -10.05 0.61
N THR A 16 2.15 -11.23 0.96
CA THR A 16 1.66 -12.19 -0.02
C THR A 16 0.26 -11.75 -0.47
N GLU A 17 -0.07 -11.95 -1.75
CA GLU A 17 -1.40 -11.58 -2.30
C GLU A 17 -2.54 -12.18 -1.47
N LYS A 18 -2.38 -13.41 -0.96
CA LYS A 18 -3.35 -14.07 -0.09
C LYS A 18 -3.62 -13.27 1.20
N ASN A 19 -2.57 -12.75 1.85
CA ASN A 19 -2.71 -11.99 3.08
C ASN A 19 -3.42 -10.65 2.83
N ILE A 20 -3.13 -10.01 1.69
CA ILE A 20 -3.80 -8.76 1.28
C ILE A 20 -5.29 -9.03 1.07
N GLN A 21 -5.63 -10.11 0.36
CA GLN A 21 -7.03 -10.51 0.13
C GLN A 21 -7.77 -10.84 1.43
N GLU A 22 -7.10 -11.48 2.39
CA GLU A 22 -7.70 -11.74 3.70
C GLU A 22 -7.94 -10.43 4.48
N LEU A 23 -7.00 -9.49 4.44
CA LEU A 23 -7.17 -8.17 5.04
C LEU A 23 -8.31 -7.38 4.39
N ASP A 24 -8.40 -7.36 3.05
CA ASP A 24 -9.49 -6.70 2.32
C ASP A 24 -10.86 -7.29 2.69
N LYS A 25 -10.97 -8.62 2.85
CA LYS A 25 -12.21 -9.26 3.29
C LYS A 25 -12.62 -8.85 4.70
N VAL A 26 -11.66 -8.71 5.61
CA VAL A 26 -11.92 -8.24 6.97
C VAL A 26 -12.34 -6.77 6.95
N GLN A 27 -11.70 -5.93 6.12
CA GLN A 27 -12.11 -4.53 5.93
C GLN A 27 -13.55 -4.45 5.44
N ASP A 28 -13.89 -5.18 4.37
CA ASP A 28 -15.23 -5.18 3.79
C ASP A 28 -16.30 -5.60 4.80
N MET A 29 -15.96 -6.52 5.70
CA MET A 29 -16.85 -6.94 6.79
C MET A 29 -17.04 -5.83 7.83
N VAL A 30 -15.96 -5.16 8.23
CA VAL A 30 -15.98 -4.04 9.17
C VAL A 30 -16.74 -2.85 8.58
N ASP A 31 -16.53 -2.52 7.31
CA ASP A 31 -17.18 -1.42 6.62
C ASP A 31 -18.69 -1.62 6.57
N ARG A 32 -19.13 -2.83 6.22
CA ARG A 32 -20.54 -3.21 6.24
C ARG A 32 -21.14 -3.13 7.63
N TRP A 33 -20.40 -3.63 8.63
CA TRP A 33 -20.87 -3.59 10.01
C TRP A 33 -20.99 -2.15 10.54
N ALA A 34 -20.01 -1.30 10.25
CA ALA A 34 -19.98 0.11 10.64
C ALA A 34 -21.13 0.91 10.01
N LEU A 35 -21.47 0.62 8.75
CA LEU A 35 -22.59 1.26 8.05
C LEU A 35 -23.96 0.62 8.33
N GLY A 36 -24.02 -0.47 9.10
CA GLY A 36 -25.26 -1.24 9.28
C GLY A 36 -25.79 -1.82 7.96
N ALA A 37 -24.92 -2.02 6.98
CA ALA A 37 -25.27 -2.42 5.63
C ALA A 37 -25.66 -3.90 5.55
N ASN A 38 -26.73 -4.20 4.81
CA ASN A 38 -27.10 -5.58 4.50
C ASN A 38 -26.09 -6.20 3.51
N ARG A 39 -25.95 -7.52 3.52
CA ARG A 39 -25.05 -8.30 2.63
C ARG A 39 -25.33 -8.09 1.14
N CYS A 40 -26.54 -7.64 0.79
CA CYS A 40 -26.96 -7.35 -0.58
C CYS A 40 -26.44 -6.00 -1.12
N ILE A 41 -25.91 -5.13 -0.27
CA ILE A 41 -25.34 -3.85 -0.70
C ILE A 41 -23.98 -4.11 -1.39
N GLY A 42 -23.82 -3.52 -2.56
CA GLY A 42 -22.59 -3.60 -3.36
C GLY A 42 -21.39 -3.06 -2.58
N LEU A 43 -20.25 -3.75 -2.69
CA LEU A 43 -19.04 -3.35 -1.98
C LEU A 43 -18.53 -1.98 -2.44
N GLU A 44 -18.71 -1.62 -3.71
CA GLU A 44 -18.32 -0.30 -4.20
C GLU A 44 -19.13 0.82 -3.54
N ALA A 45 -20.42 0.61 -3.26
CA ALA A 45 -21.25 1.58 -2.56
C ALA A 45 -20.81 1.75 -1.10
N VAL A 46 -20.56 0.64 -0.40
CA VAL A 46 -20.04 0.63 0.98
C VAL A 46 -18.71 1.39 1.04
N ARG A 47 -17.78 1.13 0.11
CA ARG A 47 -16.47 1.80 0.07
C ARG A 47 -16.57 3.27 -0.34
N GLY A 48 -17.52 3.61 -1.20
CA GLY A 48 -17.82 5.01 -1.54
C GLY A 48 -18.30 5.80 -0.34
N ASP A 49 -19.18 5.20 0.48
CA ASP A 49 -19.72 5.82 1.69
C ASP A 49 -18.69 5.89 2.83
N THR A 50 -17.86 4.86 3.02
CA THR A 50 -16.77 4.91 4.02
C THR A 50 -15.61 5.81 3.57
N GLY A 51 -15.44 6.00 2.26
CA GLY A 51 -14.30 6.70 1.68
C GLY A 51 -12.98 5.96 1.86
N TRP A 52 -13.00 4.65 2.17
CA TRP A 52 -11.80 3.87 2.42
C TRP A 52 -11.26 3.26 1.12
N SER A 53 -9.96 3.42 0.90
CA SER A 53 -9.23 2.69 -0.14
C SER A 53 -9.03 1.23 0.26
N THR A 54 -8.77 0.37 -0.72
CA THR A 54 -8.40 -1.02 -0.44
C THR A 54 -7.07 -1.11 0.33
N PHE A 55 -6.87 -2.20 1.07
CA PHE A 55 -5.57 -2.47 1.69
C PHE A 55 -4.47 -2.55 0.64
N ARG A 56 -4.78 -3.17 -0.50
CA ARG A 56 -3.88 -3.26 -1.64
C ARG A 56 -3.37 -1.90 -2.11
N GLU A 57 -4.27 -0.97 -2.38
CA GLU A 57 -3.92 0.40 -2.80
C GLU A 57 -3.14 1.14 -1.71
N SER A 58 -3.56 0.98 -0.46
CA SER A 58 -2.93 1.66 0.68
C SER A 58 -1.48 1.20 0.87
N ILE A 59 -1.22 -0.11 0.77
CA ILE A 59 0.13 -0.68 0.82
C ILE A 59 0.96 -0.23 -0.37
N ALA A 60 0.40 -0.22 -1.58
CA ALA A 60 1.08 0.24 -2.78
C ALA A 60 1.51 1.71 -2.64
N LYS A 61 0.58 2.60 -2.26
CA LYS A 61 0.86 4.02 -2.00
C LYS A 61 1.90 4.21 -0.90
N GLY A 62 1.84 3.43 0.18
CA GLY A 62 2.82 3.45 1.27
C GLY A 62 4.23 3.08 0.80
N LYS A 63 4.38 1.99 0.05
CA LYS A 63 5.66 1.56 -0.54
C LYS A 63 6.23 2.63 -1.47
N MET A 64 5.40 3.20 -2.35
CA MET A 64 5.82 4.23 -3.30
C MET A 64 6.25 5.52 -2.60
N SER A 65 5.45 5.99 -1.63
CA SER A 65 5.77 7.17 -0.84
C SER A 65 7.06 7.00 -0.05
N TYR A 66 7.30 5.81 0.51
CA TYR A 66 8.52 5.51 1.23
C TYR A 66 9.76 5.56 0.34
N ILE A 67 9.68 5.07 -0.89
CA ILE A 67 10.78 5.14 -1.86
C ILE A 67 11.05 6.59 -2.26
N LYS A 68 10.01 7.33 -2.67
CA LYS A 68 10.13 8.75 -3.02
C LYS A 68 10.76 9.55 -1.88
N LYS A 69 10.38 9.22 -0.63
CA LYS A 69 10.98 9.81 0.57
C LYS A 69 12.47 9.51 0.69
N ILE A 70 12.91 8.26 0.51
CA ILE A 70 14.34 7.91 0.57
C ILE A 70 15.12 8.56 -0.58
N GLU A 71 14.56 8.58 -1.79
CA GLU A 71 15.18 9.20 -2.97
C GLU A 71 15.39 10.70 -2.77
N GLY A 72 14.46 11.38 -2.07
CA GLY A 72 14.57 12.79 -1.68
C GLY A 72 15.44 13.07 -0.44
N MET A 73 16.01 12.07 0.24
CA MET A 73 16.92 12.31 1.37
C MET A 73 18.29 12.83 0.92
N ASP A 74 19.08 13.32 1.87
CA ASP A 74 20.50 13.65 1.65
C ASP A 74 21.32 12.38 1.32
N ASP A 75 22.29 12.50 0.42
CA ASP A 75 23.17 11.40 0.00
C ASP A 75 24.04 10.86 1.15
N GLU A 76 24.29 11.66 2.19
CA GLU A 76 25.02 11.22 3.37
C GLU A 76 24.21 10.29 4.27
N ARG A 77 22.86 10.31 4.17
CA ARG A 77 21.99 9.46 4.97
C ARG A 77 22.16 8.00 4.59
N TRP A 78 22.35 7.16 5.61
CA TRP A 78 22.47 5.71 5.48
C TRP A 78 21.37 5.07 4.64
N ALA A 79 20.10 5.48 4.81
CA ALA A 79 18.99 4.93 4.04
C ALA A 79 19.15 5.16 2.52
N LYS A 80 19.61 6.35 2.11
CA LYS A 80 19.86 6.67 0.71
C LYS A 80 21.11 5.97 0.18
N LYS A 81 22.18 5.93 0.97
CA LYS A 81 23.39 5.15 0.65
C LYS A 81 23.05 3.68 0.39
N VAL A 82 22.33 3.03 1.29
CA VAL A 82 21.93 1.61 1.16
C VAL A 82 21.01 1.38 -0.05
N LEU A 83 20.11 2.32 -0.36
CA LEU A 83 19.24 2.21 -1.54
C LEU A 83 20.00 2.42 -2.86
N SER A 84 20.97 3.34 -2.84
CA SER A 84 21.85 3.68 -3.98
C SER A 84 22.95 2.64 -4.21
N GLU A 85 23.38 1.96 -3.14
CA GLU A 85 24.33 0.86 -3.22
C GLU A 85 23.70 -0.23 -4.09
N LYS A 86 24.38 -0.47 -5.22
CA LYS A 86 23.93 -1.28 -6.34
C LYS A 86 23.81 -2.76 -5.98
N ARG A 87 22.87 -3.13 -5.10
CA ARG A 87 22.23 -4.44 -5.14
C ARG A 87 20.89 -4.25 -5.86
N PRO A 88 20.86 -4.46 -7.20
CA PRO A 88 19.68 -4.15 -8.02
C PRO A 88 18.47 -5.05 -7.72
N GLU A 89 18.61 -6.03 -6.82
CA GLU A 89 17.79 -7.23 -6.81
C GLU A 89 17.39 -7.70 -5.41
N SER A 90 17.32 -6.81 -4.42
CA SER A 90 16.64 -7.21 -3.18
C SER A 90 15.21 -7.68 -3.52
N SER A 91 14.76 -8.75 -2.87
CA SER A 91 13.41 -9.29 -3.07
C SER A 91 12.34 -8.21 -2.93
N TRP A 92 12.55 -7.26 -2.02
CA TRP A 92 11.74 -6.06 -1.81
C TRP A 92 11.75 -5.11 -3.02
N ARG A 93 12.90 -4.81 -3.62
CA ARG A 93 12.98 -3.91 -4.80
C ARG A 93 12.33 -4.54 -6.03
N ARG A 94 12.48 -5.86 -6.22
CA ARG A 94 11.76 -6.60 -7.28
C ARG A 94 10.25 -6.58 -7.07
N GLU A 95 9.82 -6.70 -5.82
CA GLU A 95 8.41 -6.62 -5.45
C GLU A 95 7.84 -5.23 -5.77
N ILE A 96 8.51 -4.16 -5.34
CA ILE A 96 8.10 -2.78 -5.68
C ILE A 96 8.01 -2.57 -7.18
N ASN A 97 9.02 -2.98 -7.94
CA ASN A 97 9.00 -2.83 -9.40
C ASN A 97 7.82 -3.60 -10.02
N ARG A 98 7.41 -4.72 -9.41
CA ARG A 98 6.21 -5.46 -9.79
C ARG A 98 4.94 -4.67 -9.47
N TRP A 99 4.86 -4.03 -8.30
CA TRP A 99 3.75 -3.16 -7.93
C TRP A 99 3.65 -1.94 -8.86
N LYS A 100 4.78 -1.26 -9.14
CA LYS A 100 4.87 -0.17 -10.12
C LYS A 100 4.29 -0.58 -11.48
N LYS A 101 4.66 -1.77 -11.97
CA LYS A 101 4.14 -2.31 -13.24
C LYS A 101 2.66 -2.70 -13.18
N LYS A 102 2.22 -3.33 -12.08
CA LYS A 102 0.86 -3.90 -11.95
C LYS A 102 -0.21 -2.82 -11.80
N GLU A 103 0.12 -1.72 -11.14
CA GLU A 103 -0.84 -0.66 -10.81
C GLU A 103 -0.83 0.49 -11.83
N ASN A 104 0.03 0.45 -12.87
CA ASN A 104 0.19 1.49 -13.89
C ASN A 104 0.19 2.92 -13.31
N ILE A 105 0.84 3.09 -12.15
CA ILE A 105 0.85 4.36 -11.41
C ILE A 105 1.81 5.29 -12.15
N GLU A 106 1.25 6.16 -13.00
CA GLU A 106 1.94 7.37 -13.45
C GLU A 106 2.30 8.21 -12.22
N GLU A 107 3.47 8.83 -12.27
CA GLU A 107 4.14 9.56 -11.19
C GLU A 107 3.40 10.85 -10.74
N ASP A 108 2.13 11.02 -11.08
CA ASP A 108 1.30 12.17 -10.69
C ASP A 108 0.63 11.92 -9.34
N TRP A 109 1.34 12.25 -8.27
CA TRP A 109 0.74 12.52 -6.97
C TRP A 109 1.43 13.73 -6.33
N ASP A 110 0.79 14.90 -6.51
CA ASP A 110 0.96 16.13 -5.72
C ASP A 110 0.07 16.10 -4.46
#